data_AF-A0A2K3N474-F1
#
_entry.id   AF-A0A2K3N474-F1
#
_cell.length_a   1.000
_cell.length_b   1.000
_cell.length_c   1.000
_cell.angle_alpha   90.00
_cell.angle_beta   90.00
_cell.angle_gamma   90.00
#
_symmetry.space_group_name_H-M   'P 1'
#
loop_
_entity.id
_entity.type
_entity.pdbx_description
1 polymer ?
#
loop_
_entity_poly.entity_id
_entity_poly.type
_entity_poly.pdbx_seq_one_letter_code
_entity_poly.pdbx_strand_id
1 'polypeptide(L)' 'MEGSFSKKGNPYSFWAFFPTGLTGPKGFSLSSYNSGASTVEPFLVDEKKVTAKLIVFWVEKRLAAQGIIPVWKD' A
#
# COMPACT_ATOMS: atom_id res chain seq x y z
N MET A 1 9.53 -1.89 0.44
CA MET A 1 8.96 -2.14 -0.91
C MET A 1 8.27 -0.89 -1.35
N GLU A 2 8.42 -0.50 -2.61
CA GLU A 2 7.73 0.66 -3.18
C GLU A 2 7.17 0.31 -4.54
N GLY A 3 6.18 1.07 -4.99
CA GLY A 3 5.63 0.94 -6.32
C GLY A 3 4.96 2.24 -6.75
N SER A 4 4.94 2.48 -8.04
CA SER A 4 4.26 3.63 -8.63
C SER A 4 3.42 3.20 -9.83
N PHE A 5 2.31 3.89 -10.05
CA PHE A 5 1.43 3.64 -11.17
C PHE A 5 0.65 4.90 -11.53
N SER A 6 0.22 5.00 -12.79
CA SER A 6 -0.60 6.12 -13.26
C SER A 6 -2.07 5.71 -13.33
N LYS A 7 -2.95 6.51 -12.73
CA LYS A 7 -4.41 6.33 -12.81
C LYS A 7 -5.07 7.60 -13.29
N LYS A 8 -5.82 7.52 -14.39
CA LYS A 8 -6.53 8.66 -15.01
C LYS A 8 -5.61 9.89 -15.24
N GLY A 9 -4.34 9.64 -15.60
CA GLY A 9 -3.33 10.70 -15.80
C GLY A 9 -2.64 11.19 -14.52
N ASN A 10 -3.08 10.78 -13.34
CA ASN A 10 -2.43 11.14 -12.07
C ASN A 10 -1.43 10.06 -11.65
N PRO A 11 -0.16 10.41 -11.34
CA PRO A 11 0.80 9.47 -10.79
C PRO A 11 0.51 9.21 -9.31
N TYR A 12 0.50 7.95 -8.92
CA TYR A 12 0.39 7.47 -7.56
C TYR A 12 1.65 6.69 -7.19
N SER A 13 2.13 6.88 -5.97
CA SER A 13 3.30 6.18 -5.43
C SER A 13 2.96 5.66 -4.05
N PHE A 14 3.28 4.39 -3.79
CA PHE A 14 3.07 3.76 -2.50
C PHE A 14 4.35 3.15 -1.97
N TRP A 15 4.46 3.11 -0.65
CA TRP A 15 5.58 2.54 0.09
C TRP A 15 5.05 1.63 1.19
N ALA A 16 5.54 0.40 1.21
CA ALA A 16 5.33 -0.55 2.30
C ALA A 16 6.67 -0.75 3.05
N PHE A 17 6.67 -0.32 4.30
CA PHE A 17 7.83 -0.31 5.19
C PHE A 17 7.82 -1.55 6.09
N PHE A 18 8.95 -2.27 6.09
CA PHE A 18 9.18 -3.47 6.90
C PHE A 18 10.55 -3.36 7.60
N PRO A 19 10.77 -2.37 8.49
CA PRO A 19 12.08 -2.06 9.08
C PRO A 19 12.71 -3.23 9.86
N THR A 20 11.89 -4.13 10.39
CA THR A 20 12.32 -5.30 11.18
C THR A 20 11.85 -6.61 10.55
N GLY A 21 11.52 -6.58 9.26
CA GLY A 21 10.93 -7.70 8.53
C GLY A 21 9.40 -7.79 8.70
N LEU A 22 8.86 -8.99 8.47
CA LEU A 22 7.41 -9.23 8.42
C LEU A 22 6.76 -9.35 9.82
N THR A 23 7.56 -9.65 10.83
CA THR A 23 7.11 -9.93 12.21
C THR A 23 7.07 -8.69 13.11
N GLY A 24 7.62 -7.56 12.68
CA GLY A 24 7.66 -6.34 13.49
C GLY A 24 6.74 -5.23 12.97
N PRO A 25 7.02 -3.95 13.34
CA PRO A 25 6.27 -2.80 12.88
C PRO A 25 6.26 -2.71 11.36
N LYS A 26 5.07 -2.46 10.82
CA LYS A 26 4.78 -2.41 9.39
C LYS A 26 4.07 -1.11 9.09
N GLY A 27 4.61 -0.37 8.13
CA GLY A 27 4.08 0.92 7.71
C GLY A 27 3.60 0.88 6.27
N PHE A 28 2.58 1.66 5.96
CA PHE A 28 2.15 1.91 4.59
C PHE A 28 2.03 3.41 4.39
N SER A 29 2.52 3.90 3.26
CA SER A 29 2.34 5.27 2.84
C SER A 29 1.88 5.28 1.40
N LEU A 30 1.00 6.20 1.07
CA LEU A 30 0.56 6.47 -0.28
C LEU A 30 0.61 7.96 -0.51
N SER A 31 1.09 8.35 -1.68
CA SER A 31 0.96 9.70 -2.18
C SER A 31 0.41 9.73 -3.60
N SER A 32 -0.25 10.84 -3.91
CA SER A 32 -0.65 11.23 -5.25
C SER A 32 0.25 12.38 -5.73
N TYR A 33 0.32 12.58 -7.05
CA TYR A 33 1.05 13.67 -7.70
C TYR A 33 2.57 13.67 -7.49
N ASN A 34 3.14 12.52 -7.12
CA ASN A 34 4.57 12.35 -6.89
C ASN A 34 5.16 13.30 -5.81
N SER A 35 4.32 13.91 -4.97
CA SER A 35 4.79 14.38 -3.66
C SER A 35 5.28 13.15 -2.90
N GLY A 36 6.45 13.18 -2.27
CA GLY A 36 7.00 12.00 -1.59
C GLY A 36 6.07 11.39 -0.51
N ALA A 37 6.51 10.32 0.14
CA ALA A 37 5.79 9.67 1.23
C ALA A 37 5.33 10.72 2.27
N SER A 38 4.02 11.00 2.32
CA SER A 38 3.47 12.13 3.09
C SER A 38 2.97 11.70 4.47
N THR A 39 2.36 10.51 4.58
CA THR A 39 1.85 9.98 5.84
C THR A 39 2.15 8.49 5.92
N VAL A 40 2.82 8.06 6.99
CA VAL A 40 3.07 6.64 7.27
C VAL A 40 2.01 6.16 8.24
N GLU A 41 1.18 5.23 7.79
CA GLU A 41 0.11 4.64 8.57
C GLU A 41 0.46 3.22 8.99
N PRO A 42 -0.09 2.72 10.10
CA PRO A 42 0.06 1.31 10.48
C PRO A 42 -0.52 0.39 9.39
N PHE A 43 0.20 -0.68 9.09
CA PHE A 43 -0.17 -1.65 8.05
C PHE A 43 -0.06 -3.09 8.57
N LEU A 44 -1.10 -3.91 8.39
CA LEU A 44 -1.11 -5.32 8.83
C LEU A 44 -0.71 -5.52 10.31
N VAL A 45 -1.14 -4.63 11.20
CA VAL A 45 -0.73 -4.64 12.62
C VAL A 45 -1.22 -5.88 13.39
N ASP A 46 -2.42 -6.36 13.10
CA ASP A 46 -2.98 -7.58 13.71
C ASP A 46 -2.41 -8.87 13.13
N GLU A 47 -1.66 -8.77 12.02
CA GLU A 47 -1.40 -9.93 11.18
C GLU A 47 -0.11 -10.64 11.54
N LYS A 48 -0.25 -11.80 12.20
CA LYS A 48 0.88 -12.59 12.73
C LYS A 48 1.67 -13.33 11.64
N LYS A 49 1.02 -13.74 10.56
CA LYS A 49 1.64 -14.43 9.41
C LYS A 49 1.44 -13.62 8.14
N VAL A 50 2.29 -12.62 7.95
CA VAL A 50 2.29 -11.83 6.72
C VAL A 50 2.94 -12.62 5.60
N THR A 51 2.19 -12.85 4.52
CA THR A 51 2.69 -13.48 3.29
C THR A 51 2.70 -12.45 2.17
N ALA A 52 3.54 -12.61 1.14
CA ALA A 52 3.56 -11.70 0.00
C ALA A 52 2.17 -11.51 -0.65
N LYS A 53 1.40 -12.59 -0.83
CA LYS A 53 0.03 -12.52 -1.33
C LYS A 53 -0.90 -11.68 -0.45
N LEU A 54 -0.73 -11.76 0.87
CA LEU A 54 -1.52 -10.99 1.83
C LEU A 54 -1.17 -9.51 1.77
N ILE A 55 0.12 -9.17 1.64
CA ILE A 55 0.57 -7.79 1.44
C ILE A 55 -0.09 -7.21 0.20
N VAL A 56 0.02 -7.90 -0.94
CA VAL A 56 -0.57 -7.44 -2.21
C VAL A 56 -2.08 -7.24 -2.07
N PHE A 57 -2.78 -8.24 -1.52
CA PHE A 57 -4.24 -8.15 -1.30
C PHE A 57 -4.65 -6.92 -0.47
N TRP A 58 -3.92 -6.62 0.61
CA TRP A 58 -4.23 -5.48 1.45
C TRP A 58 -3.85 -4.13 0.83
N VAL A 59 -2.77 -4.09 0.03
CA VAL A 59 -2.44 -2.91 -0.78
C VAL A 59 -3.55 -2.64 -1.80
N GLU A 60 -3.99 -3.67 -2.53
CA GLU A 60 -5.10 -3.56 -3.47
C GLU A 60 -6.38 -3.10 -2.79
N LYS A 61 -6.75 -3.72 -1.65
CA LYS A 61 -7.90 -3.31 -0.83
C LYS A 61 -7.85 -1.82 -0.45
N ARG A 62 -6.70 -1.29 -0.03
CA ARG A 62 -6.55 0.13 0.32
C ARG A 62 -6.70 1.04 -0.89
N LEU A 63 -6.01 0.72 -1.98
CA LEU A 63 -6.10 1.49 -3.23
C LEU A 63 -7.55 1.49 -3.76
N ALA A 64 -8.25 0.37 -3.63
CA ALA A 64 -9.65 0.21 -4.00
C ALA A 64 -10.57 1.05 -3.11
N ALA A 65 -10.36 1.01 -1.78
CA ALA A 65 -11.13 1.81 -0.82
C ALA A 65 -10.98 3.32 -1.04
N GLN A 66 -9.81 3.76 -1.51
CA GLN A 66 -9.55 5.16 -1.90
C GLN A 66 -10.07 5.50 -3.32
N GLY A 67 -10.68 4.55 -4.02
CA GLY A 67 -11.22 4.75 -5.38
C GLY A 67 -10.14 4.86 -6.46
N ILE A 68 -8.90 4.48 -6.14
CA ILE A 68 -7.76 4.60 -7.06
C ILE A 68 -7.76 3.45 -8.06
N ILE A 69 -7.93 2.23 -7.59
CA ILE A 69 -8.14 1.06 -8.46
C ILE A 69 -9.60 0.62 -8.40
N PRO A 70 -10.16 0.03 -9.48
CA PRO A 70 -11.50 -0.53 -9.40
C PRO A 70 -11.51 -1.63 -8.32
N VAL A 71 -12.53 -1.62 -7.47
CA VAL A 71 -12.63 -2.53 -6.32
C VAL A 71 -12.77 -4.00 -6.77
N TRP A 72 -13.20 -4.23 -8.02
CA TRP A 72 -13.46 -5.55 -8.61
C TRP A 72 -13.05 -5.55 -10.09
N LYS A 73 -12.32 -6.58 -10.52
CA LYS A 73 -12.39 -7.09 -11.89
C LYS A 73 -13.26 -8.33 -11.81
N ASP A 74 -14.34 -8.33 -12.60
CA ASP A 74 -15.15 -9.51 -12.89
C ASP A 74 -14.26 -10.66 -13.42
#